data_AF-A0A7K5CFQ4-F1
#
_entry.id   AF-A0A7K5CFQ4-F1
#
_cell.length_a   1.000
_cell.length_b   1.000
_cell.length_c   1.000
_cell.angle_alpha   90.00
_cell.angle_beta   90.00
_cell.angle_gamma   90.00
#
_symmetry.space_group_name_H-M   'P 1'
#
loop_
_entity.id
_entity.type
_entity.pdbx_description
1 polymer ?
#
loop_
_entity_poly.entity_id
_entity_poly.type
_entity_poly.pdbx_seq_one_letter_code
_entity_poly.pdbx_strand_id
1 'polypeptide(L)'
;GWLLRALCCAVPRSIRTHCAEPFTAYWTCIDYTGQQELRRCRKQQAAFDSCVLDKLGWVRPELGDLSKVTKVKTDRPLPENAYHSRPRPEPNPPTEGELKPSPFGSRLFFWSW
;
A
#
# COMPACT_ATOMS: atom_id res chain seq x y z
N GLY A 1 -11.50 11.98 -1.01
CA GLY A 1 -12.54 11.19 -0.31
C GLY A 1 -13.75 10.95 -1.18
N TRP A 2 -14.49 12.01 -1.52
CA TRP A 2 -15.78 11.94 -2.23
C TRP A 2 -15.74 11.17 -3.55
N LEU A 3 -14.71 11.37 -4.38
CA LEU A 3 -14.57 10.67 -5.68
C LEU A 3 -14.49 9.15 -5.53
N LEU A 4 -13.65 8.66 -4.60
CA LEU A 4 -13.52 7.22 -4.36
C LEU A 4 -14.84 6.63 -3.84
N ARG A 5 -15.52 7.35 -2.95
CA ARG A 5 -16.82 6.93 -2.42
C ARG A 5 -17.88 6.86 -3.53
N ALA A 6 -17.92 7.84 -4.43
CA ALA A 6 -18.84 7.84 -5.57
C ALA A 6 -18.59 6.63 -6.49
N LEU A 7 -17.32 6.35 -6.81
CA LEU A 7 -16.94 5.18 -7.62
C LEU A 7 -17.33 3.87 -6.93
N CYS A 8 -17.05 3.76 -5.63
CA CYS A 8 -17.42 2.60 -4.80
C CYS A 8 -18.94 2.39 -4.73
N CYS A 9 -19.76 3.43 -4.89
CA CYS A 9 -21.20 3.28 -4.99
C CYS A 9 -21.69 3.04 -6.43
N ALA A 10 -20.92 3.39 -7.45
CA ALA A 10 -21.29 3.20 -8.86
C ALA A 10 -21.08 1.75 -9.31
N VAL A 11 -19.95 1.13 -8.96
CA VAL A 11 -19.61 -0.24 -9.36
C VAL A 11 -20.61 -1.29 -8.86
N PRO A 12 -21.03 -1.30 -7.57
CA PRO A 12 -22.04 -2.26 -7.10
C PRO A 12 -23.42 -2.01 -7.72
N ARG A 13 -23.73 -0.77 -8.14
CA ARG A 13 -24.99 -0.48 -8.83
C ARG A 13 -25.03 -1.13 -10.21
N SER A 14 -23.94 -1.07 -10.98
CA SER A 14 -23.88 -1.75 -12.28
C SER A 14 -23.91 -3.28 -12.13
N ILE A 15 -23.23 -3.83 -11.12
CA ILE A 15 -23.32 -5.26 -10.82
C ILE A 15 -24.75 -5.65 -10.45
N ARG A 16 -25.45 -4.84 -9.66
CA ARG A 16 -26.85 -5.08 -9.29
C ARG A 16 -27.80 -5.02 -10.49
N THR A 17 -27.55 -4.19 -11.50
CA THR A 17 -28.43 -4.13 -12.69
C THR A 17 -28.19 -5.28 -13.66
N HIS A 18 -26.97 -5.79 -13.79
CA HIS A 18 -26.61 -6.77 -14.81
C HIS A 18 -26.39 -8.21 -14.29
N CYS A 19 -25.82 -8.38 -13.09
CA CYS A 19 -25.32 -9.66 -12.57
C CYS A 19 -25.69 -9.90 -11.10
N ALA A 20 -26.87 -9.44 -10.65
CA ALA A 20 -27.28 -9.55 -9.25
C ALA A 20 -27.33 -11.00 -8.73
N GLU A 21 -27.96 -11.92 -9.48
CA GLU A 21 -28.15 -13.30 -9.05
C GLU A 21 -26.84 -14.11 -8.93
N PRO A 22 -25.94 -14.15 -9.95
CA PRO A 22 -24.68 -14.87 -9.80
C PRO A 22 -23.78 -14.22 -8.72
N PHE A 23 -23.89 -12.90 -8.53
CA PHE A 23 -23.19 -12.20 -7.47
C PHE A 23 -23.67 -12.63 -6.07
N THR A 24 -24.98 -12.67 -5.84
CA THR A 24 -25.51 -13.09 -4.53
C THR A 24 -25.17 -14.54 -4.23
N ALA A 25 -25.25 -15.43 -5.21
CA ALA A 25 -24.86 -16.84 -5.05
C ALA A 25 -23.36 -17.02 -4.73
N TYR A 26 -22.49 -16.21 -5.33
CA TYR A 26 -21.06 -16.22 -5.02
C TYR A 26 -20.78 -15.69 -3.61
N TRP A 27 -21.39 -14.55 -3.26
CA TRP A 27 -21.15 -13.91 -1.97
C TRP A 27 -21.70 -14.72 -0.80
N THR A 28 -22.89 -15.34 -0.96
CA THR A 28 -23.46 -16.22 0.07
C THR A 28 -22.57 -17.44 0.35
N CYS A 29 -21.91 -17.99 -0.69
CA CYS A 29 -20.94 -19.06 -0.51
C CYS A 29 -19.71 -18.60 0.28
N ILE A 30 -19.18 -17.41 -0.01
CA ILE A 30 -18.02 -16.86 0.71
C ILE A 30 -18.37 -16.63 2.18
N ASP A 31 -19.53 -16.00 2.43
CA ASP A 31 -20.00 -15.62 3.76
C ASP A 31 -20.27 -16.84 4.66
N TYR A 32 -20.63 -17.98 4.07
CA TYR A 32 -20.78 -19.25 4.79
C TYR A 32 -19.47 -19.74 5.43
N THR A 33 -18.32 -19.36 4.88
CA THR A 33 -17.02 -19.79 5.39
C THR A 33 -16.53 -18.80 6.45
N GLY A 34 -16.22 -19.26 7.66
CA GLY A 34 -15.82 -18.37 8.76
C GLY A 34 -14.58 -17.49 8.48
N GLN A 35 -13.72 -17.89 7.53
CA GLN A 35 -12.53 -17.12 7.10
C GLN A 35 -12.68 -16.51 5.69
N GLN A 36 -13.86 -16.58 5.08
CA GLN A 36 -14.12 -16.06 3.72
C GLN A 36 -13.12 -16.60 2.68
N GLU A 37 -12.90 -17.92 2.70
CA GLU A 37 -11.88 -18.57 1.88
C GLU A 37 -12.30 -18.65 0.39
N LEU A 38 -11.71 -17.81 -0.46
CA LEU A 38 -12.02 -17.73 -1.89
C LEU A 38 -11.87 -19.06 -2.66
N ARG A 39 -11.02 -19.98 -2.18
CA ARG A 39 -10.79 -21.29 -2.81
C ARG A 39 -12.00 -22.22 -2.78
N ARG A 40 -12.94 -22.02 -1.85
CA ARG A 40 -14.09 -22.93 -1.66
C ARG A 40 -15.25 -22.64 -2.63
N CYS A 41 -15.30 -21.43 -3.19
CA CYS A 41 -16.42 -20.92 -4.00
C CYS A 41 -16.07 -20.72 -5.49
N ARG A 42 -15.11 -21.49 -6.03
CA ARG A 42 -14.61 -21.31 -7.41
C ARG A 42 -15.67 -21.55 -8.50
N LYS A 43 -16.65 -22.43 -8.25
CA LYS A 43 -17.74 -22.70 -9.20
C LYS A 43 -18.65 -21.48 -9.37
N GLN A 44 -19.07 -20.90 -8.25
CA GLN A 44 -19.89 -19.69 -8.22
C GLN A 44 -19.08 -18.49 -8.74
N GLN A 45 -17.78 -18.43 -8.42
CA GLN A 45 -16.90 -17.41 -8.96
C GLN A 45 -16.85 -17.44 -10.49
N ALA A 46 -16.68 -18.62 -11.11
CA ALA A 46 -16.64 -18.73 -12.57
C ALA A 46 -17.95 -18.24 -13.23
N ALA A 47 -19.10 -18.55 -12.64
CA ALA A 47 -20.40 -18.07 -13.11
C ALA A 47 -20.58 -16.55 -12.95
N PHE A 48 -20.03 -15.97 -11.88
CA PHE A 48 -20.04 -14.53 -11.70
C PHE A 48 -19.09 -13.82 -12.66
N ASP A 49 -17.85 -14.30 -12.76
CA ASP A 49 -16.81 -13.78 -13.64
C ASP A 49 -17.28 -13.84 -15.10
N SER A 50 -17.97 -14.91 -15.53
CA SER A 50 -18.54 -15.02 -16.88
C SER A 50 -19.65 -13.98 -17.12
N CYS A 51 -20.58 -13.79 -16.18
CA CYS A 51 -21.62 -12.75 -16.32
C CYS A 51 -21.04 -11.35 -16.48
N VAL A 52 -20.01 -11.05 -15.68
CA VAL A 52 -19.34 -9.75 -15.68
C VAL A 52 -18.56 -9.54 -16.98
N LEU A 53 -17.88 -10.57 -17.48
CA LEU A 53 -17.19 -10.53 -18.76
C LEU A 53 -18.17 -10.30 -19.91
N ASP A 54 -19.28 -11.03 -19.95
CA ASP A 54 -20.25 -10.97 -21.06
C ASP A 54 -21.03 -9.65 -21.10
N LYS A 55 -21.42 -9.11 -19.94
CA LYS A 55 -22.30 -7.91 -19.86
C LYS A 55 -21.55 -6.59 -19.68
N LEU A 56 -20.42 -6.61 -18.95
CA LEU A 56 -19.68 -5.40 -18.59
C LEU A 56 -18.29 -5.35 -19.26
N GLY A 57 -17.81 -6.48 -19.82
CA GLY A 57 -16.50 -6.55 -20.47
C GLY A 57 -15.32 -6.47 -19.49
N TRP A 58 -15.54 -6.68 -18.19
CA TRP A 58 -14.46 -6.60 -17.21
C TRP A 58 -13.73 -7.93 -17.12
N VAL A 59 -12.43 -7.89 -17.41
CA VAL A 59 -11.55 -9.04 -17.26
C VAL A 59 -11.00 -9.06 -15.84
N ARG A 60 -11.07 -10.22 -15.19
CA ARG A 60 -10.49 -10.41 -13.85
C ARG A 60 -8.97 -10.28 -13.96
N PRO A 61 -8.33 -9.41 -13.16
CA PRO A 61 -6.88 -9.25 -13.19
C PRO A 61 -6.16 -10.52 -12.74
N GLU A 62 -4.96 -10.72 -13.26
CA GLU A 62 -4.13 -11.87 -12.93
C GLU A 62 -3.51 -11.76 -11.55
N LEU A 63 -2.99 -12.87 -11.05
CA LEU A 63 -2.31 -12.89 -9.76
C LEU A 63 -1.09 -11.96 -9.81
N GLY A 64 -1.07 -10.98 -8.89
CA GLY A 64 0.02 -10.02 -8.77
C GLY A 64 -0.18 -8.71 -9.53
N ASP A 65 -1.19 -8.59 -10.39
CA ASP A 65 -1.47 -7.33 -11.10
C ASP A 65 -1.84 -6.20 -10.12
N LEU A 66 -2.66 -6.51 -9.12
CA LEU A 66 -3.11 -5.55 -8.10
C LEU A 66 -2.00 -5.14 -7.13
N SER A 67 -0.92 -5.92 -7.01
CA SER A 67 0.22 -5.60 -6.14
C SER A 67 1.31 -4.80 -6.85
N LYS A 68 1.19 -4.56 -8.15
CA LYS A 68 2.17 -3.76 -8.91
C LYS A 68 2.08 -2.29 -8.49
N VAL A 69 3.25 -1.65 -8.35
CA VAL A 69 3.33 -0.21 -8.06
C VAL A 69 2.83 0.57 -9.27
N THR A 70 1.73 1.30 -9.10
CA THR A 70 1.14 2.13 -10.15
C THR A 70 1.63 3.57 -10.07
N LYS A 71 1.93 4.16 -11.23
CA LYS A 71 2.30 5.58 -11.33
C LYS A 71 1.03 6.39 -11.57
N VAL A 72 0.60 7.15 -10.57
CA VAL A 72 -0.60 8.01 -10.66
C VAL A 72 -0.18 9.41 -11.09
N LYS A 73 -0.73 9.89 -12.21
CA LYS A 73 -0.60 11.29 -12.64
C LYS A 73 -1.58 12.13 -11.84
N THR A 74 -1.11 13.23 -11.24
CA THR A 74 -1.95 14.17 -10.50
C THR A 74 -1.57 15.60 -10.84
N ASP A 75 -2.56 16.48 -11.04
CA ASP A 75 -2.33 17.91 -11.34
C ASP A 75 -1.95 18.73 -10.10
N ARG A 76 -2.22 18.18 -8.90
CA ARG A 76 -1.86 18.84 -7.64
C ARG A 76 -0.33 18.91 -7.47
N PRO A 77 0.22 20.03 -6.98
CA PRO A 77 1.66 20.15 -6.74
C PRO A 77 2.12 19.19 -5.63
N LEU A 78 3.39 18.79 -5.70
CA LEU A 78 4.03 18.02 -4.63
C LEU A 78 4.18 18.89 -3.38
N PRO A 79 3.79 18.40 -2.18
CA PRO A 79 3.95 19.16 -0.95
C PRO A 79 5.43 19.22 -0.56
N GLU A 80 5.97 20.43 -0.39
CA GLU A 80 7.36 20.65 -0.01
C GLU A 80 7.67 20.16 1.41
N ASN A 81 6.76 20.42 2.36
CA ASN A 81 6.86 19.92 3.73
C ASN A 81 5.54 19.25 4.15
N ALA A 82 5.43 17.96 3.88
CA ALA A 82 4.22 17.18 4.15
C ALA A 82 3.84 17.11 5.64
N TYR A 83 4.82 17.25 6.54
CA TYR A 83 4.63 17.09 7.98
C TYR A 83 4.66 18.41 8.75
N HIS A 84 4.87 19.54 8.07
CA HIS A 84 5.18 20.83 8.70
C HIS A 84 6.30 20.69 9.74
N SER A 85 7.36 19.95 9.39
CA SER A 85 8.51 19.74 10.25
C SER A 85 9.25 21.06 10.53
N ARG A 86 9.76 21.17 11.77
CA ARG A 86 10.68 22.24 12.16
C ARG A 86 12.05 22.04 11.49
N PRO A 87 12.87 23.09 11.35
CA PRO A 87 14.24 22.94 10.89
C PRO A 87 15.00 21.95 11.77
N ARG A 88 15.86 21.13 11.15
CA ARG A 88 16.74 20.21 11.86
C ARG A 88 17.75 21.01 12.69
N PRO A 89 18.10 20.59 13.91
CA PRO A 89 19.24 21.14 14.63
C PRO A 89 20.51 21.10 13.78
N GLU A 90 21.39 22.07 13.99
CA GLU A 90 22.70 22.08 13.33
C GLU A 90 23.51 20.84 13.74
N PRO A 91 24.24 20.22 12.80
CA PRO A 91 25.11 19.10 13.13
C PRO A 91 26.27 19.59 14.00
N ASN A 92 26.74 18.72 14.89
CA ASN A 92 28.00 18.95 15.60
C ASN A 92 29.13 19.09 14.57
N PRO A 93 30.10 20.00 14.80
CA PRO A 93 31.23 20.15 13.89
C PRO A 93 32.01 18.83 13.80
N PRO A 94 32.41 18.41 12.59
CA PRO A 94 33.28 17.24 12.44
C PRO A 94 34.63 17.51 13.09
N THR A 95 35.23 16.48 13.69
CA THR A 95 36.63 16.56 14.12
C THR A 95 37.52 16.52 12.89
N GLU A 96 38.02 17.68 12.45
CA GLU A 96 38.94 17.80 11.33
C GLU A 96 40.39 17.95 11.82
N GLY A 97 41.32 17.22 11.18
CA GLY A 97 42.76 17.27 11.46
C GLY A 97 43.39 15.89 11.74
N GLU A 98 44.72 15.81 11.60
CA GLU A 98 45.47 14.62 11.99
C GLU A 98 45.41 14.45 13.51
N LEU A 99 45.08 13.22 13.96
CA LEU A 99 45.10 12.85 15.37
C LEU A 99 46.55 12.87 15.86
N LYS A 100 46.95 13.97 16.51
CA LYS A 100 48.25 14.08 17.16
C LYS A 100 48.27 13.17 18.41
N PRO A 101 49.43 12.54 18.72
CA PRO A 101 49.57 11.83 19.98
C PRO A 101 49.35 12.80 21.15
N SER A 102 48.88 12.27 22.28
CA SER A 102 48.61 13.11 23.46
C SER A 102 49.92 13.78 23.94
N PRO A 103 49.91 15.08 24.26
CA PRO A 103 51.15 15.84 24.50
C PRO A 103 51.97 15.37 25.71
N PHE A 104 51.37 14.63 26.65
CA PHE A 104 52.03 14.12 27.86
C PHE A 104 51.64 12.66 28.18
N GLY A 105 51.31 11.85 27.17
CA GLY A 105 50.88 10.47 27.37
C GLY A 105 49.54 10.37 28.12
N SER A 106 49.45 9.47 29.10
CA SER A 106 48.23 9.18 29.87
C SER A 106 47.89 10.20 30.96
N ARG A 107 48.84 11.05 31.39
CA ARG A 107 48.71 11.96 32.55
C ARG A 107 48.22 11.27 33.84
N LEU A 108 48.53 9.98 34.03
CA LEU A 108 48.20 9.21 35.24
C LEU A 108 49.36 9.21 36.25
N PHE A 109 49.03 8.97 37.54
CA PHE A 109 49.93 9.14 38.70
C PHE A 109 51.27 8.38 38.61
N PHE A 110 51.35 7.26 37.90
CA PHE A 110 52.60 6.53 37.67
C PHE A 110 52.62 5.98 36.23
N TRP A 111 53.45 6.64 35.41
CA TRP A 111 53.77 6.49 33.99
C TRP A 111 53.17 5.32 33.19
N SER A 112 52.41 5.69 32.14
CA SER A 112 51.97 4.79 31.06
C SER A 112 53.15 4.40 30.17
N TRP A 113 53.67 3.20 30.39
CA TRP A 113 54.33 2.44 29.34
C TRP A 113 53.29 1.67 28.54
#